data_AF-A0A0F2T3F0-F1
#
_entry.id   AF-A0A0F2T3F0-F1
#
_cell.length_a   1.000
_cell.length_b   1.000
_cell.length_c   1.000
_cell.angle_alpha   90.00
_cell.angle_beta   90.00
_cell.angle_gamma   90.00
#
_symmetry.space_group_name_H-M   'P 1'
#
loop_
_entity.id
_entity.type
_entity.pdbx_description
1 polymer ?
#
loop_
_entity_poly.entity_id
_entity_poly.type
_entity_poly.pdbx_seq_one_letter_code
_entity_poly.pdbx_strand_id
1 'polypeptide(L)'
;DDGTKVEQLTGAPKGAGDVDYNGREYWRITTPDGIQFYFGLNHLPGGDGSDPAANSVLTVPVYSPKSGDPCYNSAQGNGSWCQMAWRWQLDYIVDPHGNLTTYRYATEGNKYQRGRIQGGSNGTLTDYQRAGYVQEIDYGHRLDEQLAAKGAATPAAQVLFTTAERCLPSGAITCSEDQRTTANATSWPDTPIDQICTDSSCTNGSPTFFTTKRLTSISTRIQVDNGPRTVDTYNLTQELADPGDGTKHLLQLDSVQRVPSNGQAELKDLPPVQFQYKMRANRIDGLVPASPQFMRPRIQGITT
;
A
#
# COMPACT_ATOMS: atom_id res chain seq x y z
N ASP A 1 -25.68 10.64 14.66
CA ASP A 1 -25.34 10.79 13.25
C ASP A 1 -24.69 12.15 13.10
N ASP A 2 -23.46 12.20 12.59
CA ASP A 2 -22.67 13.44 12.50
C ASP A 2 -22.94 14.22 11.20
N GLY A 3 -23.83 13.73 10.35
CA GLY A 3 -24.20 14.35 9.08
C GLY A 3 -23.30 13.92 7.90
N THR A 4 -22.36 13.01 8.13
CA THR A 4 -21.54 12.43 7.06
C THR A 4 -22.38 11.53 6.15
N LYS A 5 -22.37 11.81 4.85
CA LYS A 5 -23.02 10.97 3.83
C LYS A 5 -22.02 9.98 3.25
N VAL A 6 -22.35 8.69 3.29
CA VAL A 6 -21.55 7.62 2.68
C VAL A 6 -22.31 7.04 1.50
N GLU A 7 -21.68 7.02 0.32
CA GLU A 7 -22.27 6.55 -0.94
C GLU A 7 -21.40 5.46 -1.56
N GLN A 8 -21.99 4.28 -1.78
CA GLN A 8 -21.43 3.26 -2.67
C GLN A 8 -21.85 3.59 -4.11
N LEU A 9 -20.89 3.67 -5.01
CA LEU A 9 -21.09 4.03 -6.41
C LEU A 9 -20.42 2.97 -7.31
N THR A 10 -20.81 2.94 -8.58
CA THR A 10 -20.33 1.96 -9.57
C THR A 10 -19.98 2.65 -10.87
N GLY A 11 -19.20 1.99 -11.71
CA GLY A 11 -18.86 2.50 -13.04
C GLY A 11 -17.77 3.56 -13.01
N ALA A 12 -16.81 3.43 -12.09
CA ALA A 12 -15.60 4.27 -12.11
C ALA A 12 -14.97 4.30 -13.53
N PRO A 13 -14.40 5.44 -13.97
CA PRO A 13 -13.67 5.51 -15.23
C PRO A 13 -12.55 4.46 -15.27
N LYS A 14 -12.20 4.01 -16.47
CA LYS A 14 -11.17 2.98 -16.66
C LYS A 14 -10.23 3.38 -17.79
N GLY A 15 -8.96 3.51 -17.47
CA GLY A 15 -7.87 3.70 -18.41
C GLY A 15 -7.33 2.38 -19.00
N ALA A 16 -6.40 2.50 -19.94
CA ALA A 16 -5.70 1.34 -20.47
C ALA A 16 -4.67 0.81 -19.45
N GLY A 17 -4.70 -0.49 -19.15
CA GLY A 17 -3.81 -1.12 -18.18
C GLY A 17 -4.35 -1.15 -16.74
N ASP A 18 -5.46 -0.47 -16.47
CA ASP A 18 -6.15 -0.55 -15.19
C ASP A 18 -6.63 -1.96 -14.87
N VAL A 19 -6.63 -2.26 -13.57
CA VAL A 19 -7.25 -3.47 -13.05
C VAL A 19 -8.75 -3.45 -13.35
N ASP A 20 -9.26 -4.52 -13.94
CA ASP A 20 -10.71 -4.68 -14.12
C ASP A 20 -11.30 -5.44 -12.95
N TYR A 21 -12.44 -4.98 -12.46
CA TYR A 21 -13.16 -5.60 -11.35
C TYR A 21 -14.65 -5.32 -11.45
N ASN A 22 -15.44 -6.20 -10.82
CA ASN A 22 -16.89 -6.18 -10.96
C ASN A 22 -17.48 -4.83 -10.55
N GLY A 23 -18.35 -4.30 -11.40
CA GLY A 23 -19.07 -3.06 -11.17
C GLY A 23 -18.20 -1.80 -11.16
N ARG A 24 -16.86 -1.90 -11.16
CA ARG A 24 -15.94 -0.77 -10.92
C ARG A 24 -16.44 0.08 -9.74
N GLU A 25 -16.74 -0.60 -8.64
CA GLU A 25 -17.27 0.00 -7.42
C GLU A 25 -16.28 0.95 -6.77
N TYR A 26 -16.77 2.06 -6.23
CA TYR A 26 -16.00 3.05 -5.49
C TYR A 26 -16.88 3.72 -4.44
N TRP A 27 -16.27 4.43 -3.50
CA TRP A 27 -16.99 5.10 -2.43
C TRP A 27 -16.79 6.60 -2.49
N ARG A 28 -17.86 7.36 -2.23
CA ARG A 28 -17.79 8.79 -1.97
C ARG A 28 -18.30 9.07 -0.57
N ILE A 29 -17.49 9.73 0.24
CA ILE A 29 -17.86 10.19 1.57
C ILE A 29 -17.93 11.71 1.53
N THR A 30 -19.06 12.29 1.91
CA THR A 30 -19.24 13.75 1.97
C THR A 30 -19.47 14.17 3.41
N THR A 31 -18.59 15.02 3.93
CA THR A 31 -18.72 15.60 5.27
C THR A 31 -19.75 16.76 5.29
N PRO A 32 -20.25 17.17 6.47
CA PRO A 32 -21.27 18.23 6.56
C PRO A 32 -20.85 19.61 6.00
N ASP A 33 -19.56 19.88 5.95
CA ASP A 33 -18.96 21.08 5.34
C ASP A 33 -18.83 20.95 3.81
N GLY A 34 -19.23 19.83 3.22
CA GLY A 34 -19.29 19.60 1.78
C GLY A 34 -18.00 19.06 1.16
N ILE A 35 -16.99 18.73 1.96
CA ILE A 35 -15.77 18.08 1.44
C ILE A 35 -16.10 16.65 0.99
N GLN A 36 -15.65 16.29 -0.19
CA GLN A 36 -15.85 14.97 -0.79
C GLN A 36 -14.55 14.18 -0.80
N PHE A 37 -14.59 12.98 -0.23
CA PHE A 37 -13.51 12.01 -0.23
C PHE A 37 -13.89 10.86 -1.16
N TYR A 38 -13.04 10.55 -2.14
CA TYR A 38 -13.25 9.47 -3.11
C TYR A 38 -12.31 8.31 -2.79
N PHE A 39 -12.84 7.09 -2.68
CA PHE A 39 -12.07 5.89 -2.43
C PHE A 39 -12.26 4.85 -3.54
N GLY A 40 -11.17 4.45 -4.17
CA GLY A 40 -11.11 3.56 -5.31
C GLY A 40 -11.77 4.07 -6.59
N LEU A 41 -11.86 5.39 -6.80
CA LEU A 41 -12.32 5.95 -8.08
C LEU A 41 -11.27 5.76 -9.19
N ASN A 42 -9.99 5.64 -8.81
CA ASN A 42 -8.80 5.43 -9.64
C ASN A 42 -8.44 6.59 -10.58
N HIS A 43 -9.42 7.32 -11.10
CA HIS A 43 -9.27 8.44 -12.04
C HIS A 43 -9.96 9.70 -11.53
N LEU A 44 -9.57 10.86 -12.04
CA LEU A 44 -10.09 12.16 -11.58
C LEU A 44 -11.62 12.19 -11.48
N PRO A 45 -12.20 12.77 -10.39
CA PRO A 45 -13.64 12.97 -10.28
C PRO A 45 -14.19 13.80 -11.43
N GLY A 46 -15.11 13.23 -12.20
CA GLY A 46 -15.68 13.88 -13.39
C GLY A 46 -14.81 13.76 -14.65
N GLY A 47 -13.70 13.03 -14.60
CA GLY A 47 -12.84 12.74 -15.75
C GLY A 47 -13.33 11.60 -16.64
N ASP A 48 -12.67 11.43 -17.78
CA ASP A 48 -12.97 10.39 -18.78
C ASP A 48 -12.11 9.12 -18.62
N GLY A 49 -11.24 9.07 -17.60
CA GLY A 49 -10.29 7.98 -17.35
C GLY A 49 -9.01 8.05 -18.20
N SER A 50 -8.76 9.17 -18.88
CA SER A 50 -7.51 9.38 -19.64
C SER A 50 -6.38 10.01 -18.82
N ASP A 51 -6.66 10.47 -17.59
CA ASP A 51 -5.64 10.87 -16.63
C ASP A 51 -4.87 9.65 -16.09
N PRO A 52 -3.64 9.82 -15.57
CA PRO A 52 -2.93 8.73 -14.92
C PRO A 52 -3.78 8.08 -13.82
N ALA A 53 -3.71 6.75 -13.70
CA ALA A 53 -4.41 6.01 -12.66
C ALA A 53 -3.79 6.24 -11.27
N ALA A 54 -4.62 6.25 -10.23
CA ALA A 54 -4.18 6.36 -8.83
C ALA A 54 -3.68 5.03 -8.29
N ASN A 55 -4.09 3.91 -8.89
CA ASN A 55 -3.85 2.54 -8.42
C ASN A 55 -4.39 2.31 -6.99
N SER A 56 -5.53 2.93 -6.68
CA SER A 56 -6.13 2.97 -5.35
C SER A 56 -7.03 1.77 -5.04
N VAL A 57 -7.33 0.92 -6.01
CA VAL A 57 -8.16 -0.28 -5.85
C VAL A 57 -7.27 -1.52 -5.86
N LEU A 58 -7.36 -2.33 -4.80
CA LEU A 58 -6.74 -3.64 -4.75
C LEU A 58 -7.80 -4.71 -4.97
N THR A 59 -7.58 -5.61 -5.92
CA THR A 59 -8.57 -6.63 -6.30
C THR A 59 -8.11 -8.03 -5.94
N VAL A 60 -9.08 -8.91 -5.73
CA VAL A 60 -8.90 -10.35 -5.50
C VAL A 60 -10.00 -11.14 -6.22
N PRO A 61 -9.71 -12.33 -6.78
CA PRO A 61 -10.74 -13.18 -7.35
C PRO A 61 -11.74 -13.67 -6.29
N VAL A 62 -13.03 -13.56 -6.58
CA VAL A 62 -14.13 -14.06 -5.74
C VAL A 62 -15.07 -14.91 -6.59
N TYR A 63 -15.41 -16.10 -6.08
CA TYR A 63 -16.39 -16.97 -6.71
C TYR A 63 -17.83 -16.45 -6.50
N SER A 64 -18.65 -16.57 -7.54
CA SER A 64 -20.06 -16.14 -7.58
C SER A 64 -20.93 -17.28 -8.13
N PRO A 65 -21.02 -18.43 -7.43
CA PRO A 65 -21.52 -19.68 -8.00
C PRO A 65 -23.03 -19.73 -8.25
N LYS A 66 -23.82 -18.77 -7.77
CA LYS A 66 -25.29 -18.82 -7.80
C LYS A 66 -25.91 -17.68 -8.59
N SER A 67 -27.05 -17.96 -9.22
CA SER A 67 -27.87 -16.92 -9.86
C SER A 67 -28.20 -15.80 -8.89
N GLY A 68 -27.93 -14.56 -9.31
CA GLY A 68 -28.06 -13.36 -8.48
C GLY A 68 -26.76 -12.91 -7.81
N ASP A 69 -25.73 -13.76 -7.77
CA ASP A 69 -24.40 -13.33 -7.33
C ASP A 69 -23.81 -12.33 -8.34
N PRO A 70 -22.96 -11.38 -7.90
CA PRO A 70 -22.52 -10.24 -8.72
C PRO A 70 -21.89 -10.62 -10.07
N CYS A 71 -21.24 -11.77 -10.14
CA CYS A 71 -20.52 -12.24 -11.32
C CYS A 71 -20.97 -13.61 -11.82
N TYR A 72 -22.21 -14.02 -11.50
CA TYR A 72 -22.72 -15.31 -11.94
C TYR A 72 -22.89 -15.37 -13.46
N ASN A 73 -22.38 -16.44 -14.06
CA ASN A 73 -22.60 -16.78 -15.45
C ASN A 73 -23.20 -18.20 -15.53
N SER A 74 -24.40 -18.32 -16.09
CA SER A 74 -25.10 -19.61 -16.18
C SER A 74 -24.33 -20.68 -16.98
N ALA A 75 -23.48 -20.28 -17.93
CA ALA A 75 -22.62 -21.20 -18.67
C ALA A 75 -21.43 -21.70 -17.85
N GLN A 76 -21.01 -20.96 -16.82
CA GLN A 76 -19.89 -21.33 -15.94
C GLN A 76 -20.36 -21.99 -14.63
N GLY A 77 -21.61 -21.74 -14.19
CA GLY A 77 -22.19 -22.33 -12.99
C GLY A 77 -21.34 -22.06 -11.74
N ASN A 78 -20.95 -23.12 -11.02
CA ASN A 78 -20.06 -23.03 -9.85
C ASN A 78 -18.65 -22.48 -10.18
N GLY A 79 -18.27 -22.49 -11.46
CA GLY A 79 -17.02 -21.93 -11.94
C GLY A 79 -17.07 -20.42 -12.17
N SER A 80 -18.20 -19.75 -11.93
CA SER A 80 -18.33 -18.30 -12.08
C SER A 80 -17.49 -17.56 -11.03
N TRP A 81 -16.68 -16.59 -11.48
CA TRP A 81 -15.87 -15.73 -10.62
C TRP A 81 -15.54 -14.44 -11.36
N CYS A 82 -15.10 -13.43 -10.61
CA CYS A 82 -14.55 -12.19 -11.14
C CYS A 82 -13.55 -11.60 -10.15
N GLN A 83 -12.79 -10.59 -10.59
CA GLN A 83 -12.06 -9.72 -9.66
C GLN A 83 -13.06 -8.86 -8.90
N MET A 84 -12.94 -8.81 -7.59
CA MET A 84 -13.66 -7.91 -6.70
C MET A 84 -12.65 -7.03 -5.98
N ALA A 85 -12.99 -5.77 -5.74
CA ALA A 85 -12.19 -4.94 -4.85
C ALA A 85 -12.24 -5.49 -3.42
N TRP A 86 -11.08 -5.62 -2.76
CA TRP A 86 -11.00 -5.96 -1.33
C TRP A 86 -10.49 -4.78 -0.48
N ARG A 87 -9.93 -3.76 -1.13
CA ARG A 87 -9.54 -2.51 -0.49
C ARG A 87 -9.66 -1.34 -1.47
N TRP A 88 -10.41 -0.33 -1.06
CA TRP A 88 -10.49 0.98 -1.68
C TRP A 88 -9.62 1.95 -0.88
N GLN A 89 -8.58 2.50 -1.49
CA GLN A 89 -7.73 3.53 -0.90
C GLN A 89 -8.26 4.92 -1.29
N LEU A 90 -7.97 5.93 -0.48
CA LEU A 90 -8.35 7.31 -0.76
C LEU A 90 -7.64 7.80 -2.02
N ASP A 91 -8.36 8.25 -3.04
CA ASP A 91 -7.77 8.82 -4.26
C ASP A 91 -7.71 10.35 -4.22
N TYR A 92 -8.84 10.95 -3.84
CA TYR A 92 -9.11 12.36 -4.06
C TYR A 92 -9.86 12.95 -2.88
N ILE A 93 -9.48 14.17 -2.51
CA ILE A 93 -10.26 15.03 -1.63
C ILE A 93 -10.59 16.28 -2.43
N VAL A 94 -11.88 16.60 -2.54
CA VAL A 94 -12.37 17.80 -3.23
C VAL A 94 -13.16 18.64 -2.24
N ASP A 95 -12.72 19.87 -2.01
CA ASP A 95 -13.45 20.81 -1.15
C ASP A 95 -14.53 21.59 -1.95
N PRO A 96 -15.45 22.31 -1.28
CA PRO A 96 -16.49 23.10 -1.96
C PRO A 96 -15.97 24.22 -2.87
N HIS A 97 -14.71 24.64 -2.72
CA HIS A 97 -14.08 25.66 -3.56
C HIS A 97 -13.40 25.05 -4.81
N GLY A 98 -13.43 23.71 -4.93
CA GLY A 98 -12.82 22.95 -6.01
C GLY A 98 -11.32 22.69 -5.80
N ASN A 99 -10.78 22.94 -4.60
CA ASN A 99 -9.41 22.55 -4.30
C ASN A 99 -9.32 21.03 -4.24
N LEU A 100 -8.25 20.49 -4.82
CA LEU A 100 -8.04 19.07 -4.97
C LEU A 100 -6.75 18.64 -4.26
N THR A 101 -6.86 17.56 -3.50
CA THR A 101 -5.73 16.74 -3.04
C THR A 101 -5.82 15.39 -3.71
N THR A 102 -4.73 14.90 -4.28
CA THR A 102 -4.65 13.59 -4.92
C THR A 102 -3.71 12.66 -4.17
N TYR A 103 -3.96 11.36 -4.25
CA TYR A 103 -3.14 10.30 -3.69
C TYR A 103 -2.83 9.29 -4.78
N ARG A 104 -1.54 8.95 -4.95
CA ARG A 104 -1.09 7.93 -5.90
C ARG A 104 -0.38 6.79 -5.18
N TYR A 105 -0.58 5.58 -5.69
CA TYR A 105 -0.14 4.35 -5.05
C TYR A 105 0.72 3.49 -5.99
N ALA A 106 1.66 2.77 -5.39
CA ALA A 106 2.19 1.55 -5.97
C ALA A 106 1.42 0.35 -5.41
N THR A 107 1.29 -0.68 -6.23
CA THR A 107 0.64 -1.94 -5.86
C THR A 107 1.64 -3.09 -5.91
N GLU A 108 1.51 -4.02 -4.98
CA GLU A 108 2.26 -5.27 -4.99
C GLU A 108 1.33 -6.39 -5.48
N GLY A 109 1.67 -6.98 -6.62
CA GLY A 109 0.97 -8.14 -7.18
C GLY A 109 1.39 -9.46 -6.54
N ASN A 110 0.54 -10.46 -6.66
CA ASN A 110 0.84 -11.86 -6.37
C ASN A 110 -0.11 -12.77 -7.15
N LYS A 111 0.20 -14.07 -7.25
CA LYS A 111 -0.70 -15.07 -7.82
C LYS A 111 -1.10 -16.11 -6.78
N TYR A 112 -2.14 -16.89 -7.07
CA TYR A 112 -2.43 -18.14 -6.35
C TYR A 112 -3.22 -19.09 -7.27
N GLN A 113 -3.20 -20.37 -6.95
CA GLN A 113 -3.98 -21.40 -7.65
C GLN A 113 -5.46 -21.31 -7.22
N ARG A 114 -6.23 -20.46 -7.90
CA ARG A 114 -7.67 -20.30 -7.66
C ARG A 114 -8.39 -21.63 -7.94
N GLY A 115 -9.18 -22.08 -6.96
CA GLY A 115 -9.93 -23.35 -7.05
C GLY A 115 -9.08 -24.59 -6.79
N ARG A 116 -7.85 -24.44 -6.27
CA ARG A 116 -7.01 -25.58 -5.87
C ARG A 116 -7.70 -26.41 -4.79
N ILE A 117 -7.66 -27.72 -4.95
CA ILE A 117 -8.10 -28.69 -3.94
C ILE A 117 -6.87 -29.29 -3.28
N GLN A 118 -6.77 -29.21 -1.95
CA GLN A 118 -5.65 -29.82 -1.22
C GLN A 118 -5.63 -31.34 -1.47
N GLY A 119 -4.52 -31.85 -2.01
CA GLY A 119 -4.38 -33.27 -2.38
C GLY A 119 -5.18 -33.69 -3.62
N GLY A 120 -5.78 -32.74 -4.35
CA GLY A 120 -6.55 -32.98 -5.55
C GLY A 120 -6.00 -32.24 -6.77
N SER A 121 -6.88 -31.70 -7.60
CA SER A 121 -6.52 -30.98 -8.81
C SER A 121 -5.84 -29.63 -8.51
N ASN A 122 -4.86 -29.28 -9.33
CA ASN A 122 -4.28 -27.94 -9.36
C ASN A 122 -5.36 -26.92 -9.74
N GLY A 123 -5.30 -25.74 -9.13
CA GLY A 123 -6.15 -24.61 -9.50
C GLY A 123 -5.61 -23.84 -10.71
N THR A 124 -6.30 -22.78 -11.09
CA THR A 124 -5.82 -21.83 -12.10
C THR A 124 -5.00 -20.73 -11.44
N LEU A 125 -3.73 -20.60 -11.85
CA LEU A 125 -2.88 -19.52 -11.36
C LEU A 125 -3.47 -18.16 -11.77
N THR A 126 -3.85 -17.34 -10.80
CA THR A 126 -4.60 -16.10 -11.02
C THR A 126 -3.98 -14.95 -10.25
N ASP A 127 -3.79 -13.82 -10.93
CA ASP A 127 -3.28 -12.57 -10.37
C ASP A 127 -4.26 -11.88 -9.43
N TYR A 128 -3.72 -11.17 -8.45
CA TYR A 128 -4.42 -10.25 -7.56
C TYR A 128 -3.41 -9.23 -7.00
N GLN A 129 -3.92 -8.11 -6.46
CA GLN A 129 -3.07 -7.18 -5.71
C GLN A 129 -3.06 -7.58 -4.24
N ARG A 130 -1.90 -8.00 -3.71
CA ARG A 130 -1.73 -8.44 -2.31
C ARG A 130 -1.55 -7.29 -1.33
N ALA A 131 -1.06 -6.14 -1.81
CA ALA A 131 -0.86 -4.93 -1.03
C ALA A 131 -0.76 -3.70 -1.94
N GLY A 132 -0.80 -2.53 -1.32
CA GLY A 132 -0.54 -1.24 -1.95
C GLY A 132 -0.07 -0.23 -0.91
N TYR A 133 0.70 0.76 -1.35
CA TYR A 133 1.28 1.80 -0.50
C TYR A 133 1.34 3.14 -1.25
N VAL A 134 1.14 4.23 -0.51
CA VAL A 134 1.19 5.58 -1.06
C VAL A 134 2.61 5.91 -1.53
N GLN A 135 2.72 6.50 -2.71
CA GLN A 135 3.97 7.00 -3.28
C GLN A 135 4.00 8.53 -3.27
N GLU A 136 2.84 9.15 -3.42
CA GLU A 136 2.74 10.58 -3.67
C GLU A 136 1.40 11.12 -3.18
N ILE A 137 1.44 12.33 -2.63
CA ILE A 137 0.28 13.15 -2.32
C ILE A 137 0.53 14.52 -2.94
N ASP A 138 -0.35 14.95 -3.84
CA ASP A 138 -0.27 16.26 -4.45
C ASP A 138 -1.41 17.15 -3.95
N TYR A 139 -1.13 18.44 -3.74
CA TYR A 139 -2.13 19.41 -3.30
C TYR A 139 -1.79 20.81 -3.81
N GLY A 140 -2.79 21.70 -3.70
CA GLY A 140 -2.67 23.08 -4.17
C GLY A 140 -2.87 23.23 -5.68
N HIS A 141 -3.71 22.38 -6.27
CA HIS A 141 -4.29 22.57 -7.60
C HIS A 141 -5.81 22.46 -7.52
N ARG A 142 -6.51 22.97 -8.52
CA ARG A 142 -7.98 22.87 -8.59
C ARG A 142 -8.40 21.69 -9.47
N LEU A 143 -9.57 21.12 -9.19
CA LEU A 143 -10.10 19.98 -9.94
C LEU A 143 -10.37 20.33 -11.42
N ASP A 144 -10.90 21.53 -11.70
CA ASP A 144 -11.20 22.01 -13.06
C ASP A 144 -9.93 22.10 -13.92
N GLU A 145 -8.84 22.61 -13.36
CA GLU A 145 -7.51 22.67 -14.00
C GLU A 145 -6.95 21.27 -14.26
N GLN A 146 -7.05 20.36 -13.30
CA GLN A 146 -6.59 18.97 -13.49
C GLN A 146 -7.41 18.24 -14.55
N LEU A 147 -8.73 18.45 -14.61
CA LEU A 147 -9.58 17.89 -15.66
C LEU A 147 -9.19 18.43 -17.04
N ALA A 148 -9.02 19.75 -17.17
CA ALA A 148 -8.61 20.37 -18.42
C ALA A 148 -7.23 19.88 -18.90
N ALA A 149 -6.30 19.64 -17.96
CA ALA A 149 -4.96 19.13 -18.24
C ALA A 149 -4.88 17.59 -18.28
N LYS A 150 -5.99 16.86 -18.11
CA LYS A 150 -6.01 15.38 -18.04
C LYS A 150 -5.02 14.82 -17.01
N GLY A 151 -4.99 15.41 -15.82
CA GLY A 151 -4.10 15.00 -14.73
C GLY A 151 -2.64 15.43 -14.89
N ALA A 152 -2.30 16.21 -15.92
CA ALA A 152 -0.94 16.67 -16.18
C ALA A 152 -0.61 18.06 -15.58
N ALA A 153 -1.57 18.70 -14.90
CA ALA A 153 -1.29 19.98 -14.27
C ALA A 153 -0.34 19.79 -13.07
N THR A 154 0.67 20.63 -12.99
CA THR A 154 1.68 20.55 -11.93
C THR A 154 1.09 21.04 -10.59
N PRO A 155 1.20 20.26 -9.51
CA PRO A 155 0.70 20.69 -8.21
C PRO A 155 1.57 21.79 -7.60
N ALA A 156 0.97 22.68 -6.81
CA ALA A 156 1.75 23.69 -6.08
C ALA A 156 2.63 23.07 -5.00
N ALA A 157 2.20 21.96 -4.40
CA ALA A 157 2.96 21.24 -3.38
C ALA A 157 2.73 19.73 -3.45
N GLN A 158 3.74 18.98 -3.00
CA GLN A 158 3.81 17.54 -3.15
C GLN A 158 4.51 16.89 -1.95
N VAL A 159 4.04 15.72 -1.54
CA VAL A 159 4.71 14.84 -0.57
C VAL A 159 5.05 13.53 -1.27
N LEU A 160 6.32 13.16 -1.26
CA LEU A 160 6.82 11.92 -1.86
C LEU A 160 7.26 10.93 -0.79
N PHE A 161 6.92 9.67 -1.01
CA PHE A 161 7.20 8.55 -0.12
C PHE A 161 8.20 7.62 -0.80
N THR A 162 9.40 7.51 -0.22
CA THR A 162 10.44 6.58 -0.70
C THR A 162 10.42 5.32 0.13
N THR A 163 10.38 4.16 -0.54
CA THR A 163 10.35 2.85 0.11
C THR A 163 11.57 2.01 -0.24
N ALA A 164 11.94 1.08 0.65
CA ALA A 164 12.92 0.03 0.41
C ALA A 164 12.34 -1.35 0.77
N GLU A 165 13.04 -2.42 0.40
CA GLU A 165 12.70 -3.78 0.83
C GLU A 165 12.91 -3.97 2.35
N ARG A 166 12.08 -4.82 2.96
CA ARG A 166 12.20 -5.31 4.34
C ARG A 166 13.27 -6.41 4.43
N CYS A 167 14.49 -6.04 4.09
CA CYS A 167 15.60 -6.96 3.90
C CYS A 167 16.84 -6.57 4.71
N LEU A 168 17.57 -7.59 5.16
CA LEU A 168 18.89 -7.51 5.77
C LEU A 168 19.97 -7.72 4.69
N PRO A 169 20.64 -6.65 4.22
CA PRO A 169 21.72 -6.79 3.24
C PRO A 169 22.92 -7.51 3.87
N SER A 170 23.57 -8.40 3.12
CA SER A 170 24.76 -9.12 3.57
C SER A 170 25.50 -9.75 2.40
N GLY A 171 26.81 -9.48 2.29
CA GLY A 171 27.64 -10.01 1.20
C GLY A 171 27.08 -9.65 -0.18
N ALA A 172 26.63 -10.66 -0.93
CA ALA A 172 26.02 -10.49 -2.26
C ALA A 172 24.53 -10.09 -2.24
N ILE A 173 23.87 -10.12 -1.08
CA ILE A 173 22.47 -9.70 -0.93
C ILE A 173 22.40 -8.18 -0.87
N THR A 174 21.90 -7.57 -1.94
CA THR A 174 21.69 -6.12 -2.10
C THR A 174 20.26 -5.69 -1.82
N CYS A 175 19.39 -6.64 -1.46
CA CYS A 175 17.97 -6.41 -1.20
C CYS A 175 17.18 -5.91 -2.42
N SER A 176 17.59 -6.31 -3.63
CA SER A 176 16.77 -6.11 -4.83
C SER A 176 15.59 -7.08 -4.87
N GLU A 177 14.53 -6.71 -5.57
CA GLU A 177 13.29 -7.52 -5.61
C GLU A 177 13.47 -8.90 -6.24
N ASP A 178 14.38 -9.04 -7.20
CA ASP A 178 14.72 -10.32 -7.85
C ASP A 178 15.46 -11.26 -6.90
N GLN A 179 16.12 -10.74 -5.87
CA GLN A 179 16.76 -11.55 -4.83
C GLN A 179 15.77 -12.08 -3.79
N ARG A 180 14.51 -11.61 -3.79
CA ARG A 180 13.45 -12.02 -2.87
C ARG A 180 12.90 -13.41 -3.25
N THR A 181 13.71 -14.42 -3.00
CA THR A 181 13.45 -15.83 -3.35
C THR A 181 13.47 -16.71 -2.11
N THR A 182 12.89 -17.91 -2.19
CA THR A 182 12.92 -18.89 -1.10
C THR A 182 14.34 -19.22 -0.63
N ALA A 183 15.31 -19.26 -1.55
CA ALA A 183 16.72 -19.50 -1.22
C ALA A 183 17.33 -18.40 -0.34
N ASN A 184 16.87 -17.15 -0.52
CA ASN A 184 17.34 -15.99 0.22
C ASN A 184 16.38 -15.58 1.34
N ALA A 185 15.42 -16.43 1.71
CA ALA A 185 14.35 -16.06 2.64
C ALA A 185 14.85 -15.60 4.03
N THR A 186 16.05 -16.05 4.44
CA THR A 186 16.69 -15.61 5.68
C THR A 186 17.04 -14.11 5.68
N SER A 187 17.25 -13.51 4.51
CA SER A 187 17.49 -12.07 4.36
C SER A 187 16.22 -11.23 4.45
N TRP A 188 15.03 -11.82 4.36
CA TRP A 188 13.74 -11.15 4.60
C TRP A 188 13.03 -11.80 5.81
N PRO A 189 13.58 -11.64 7.03
CA PRO A 189 13.17 -12.42 8.18
C PRO A 189 11.71 -12.20 8.60
N ASP A 190 11.12 -11.04 8.28
CA ASP A 190 9.75 -10.67 8.66
C ASP A 190 8.75 -10.71 7.49
N THR A 191 9.18 -11.17 6.30
CA THR A 191 8.34 -11.29 5.12
C THR A 191 8.05 -12.78 4.85
N PRO A 192 6.79 -13.16 4.58
CA PRO A 192 6.44 -14.55 4.26
C PRO A 192 6.84 -14.91 2.82
N ILE A 193 8.13 -15.14 2.59
CA ILE A 193 8.69 -15.41 1.26
C ILE A 193 8.10 -16.66 0.60
N ASP A 194 7.72 -17.66 1.40
CA ASP A 194 7.00 -18.87 0.97
C ASP A 194 5.58 -18.59 0.44
N GLN A 195 5.05 -17.39 0.69
CA GLN A 195 3.76 -16.93 0.19
C GLN A 195 3.88 -16.07 -1.08
N ILE A 196 5.10 -15.81 -1.56
CA ILE A 196 5.34 -15.15 -2.84
C ILE A 196 5.13 -16.17 -3.97
N CYS A 197 4.26 -15.81 -4.89
CA CYS A 197 3.79 -16.66 -5.96
C CYS A 197 3.83 -15.87 -7.27
N THR A 198 5.01 -15.83 -7.88
CA THR A 198 5.25 -15.15 -9.17
C THR A 198 5.58 -16.12 -10.29
N ASP A 199 6.09 -17.32 -9.95
CA ASP A 199 6.41 -18.40 -10.88
C ASP A 199 5.18 -19.26 -11.23
N SER A 200 5.18 -19.81 -12.45
CA SER A 200 4.19 -20.77 -12.95
C SER A 200 4.04 -22.07 -12.13
N SER A 201 5.07 -22.46 -11.40
CA SER A 201 5.15 -23.66 -10.55
C SER A 201 4.60 -23.45 -9.13
N CYS A 202 4.21 -22.23 -8.80
CA CYS A 202 3.66 -21.89 -7.50
C CYS A 202 2.43 -22.76 -7.13
N THR A 203 2.35 -23.17 -5.86
CA THR A 203 1.29 -24.03 -5.34
C THR A 203 0.39 -23.37 -4.29
N ASN A 204 0.57 -22.10 -3.95
CA ASN A 204 -0.26 -21.40 -2.97
C ASN A 204 -1.75 -21.48 -3.40
N GLY A 205 -2.60 -22.02 -2.52
CA GLY A 205 -4.01 -22.30 -2.83
C GLY A 205 -4.98 -21.18 -2.46
N SER A 206 -4.48 -20.12 -1.84
CA SER A 206 -5.26 -18.99 -1.34
C SER A 206 -4.49 -17.68 -1.53
N PRO A 207 -5.19 -16.54 -1.65
CA PRO A 207 -4.54 -15.24 -1.61
C PRO A 207 -3.91 -15.01 -0.23
N THR A 208 -2.83 -14.26 -0.20
CA THR A 208 -2.09 -13.85 0.99
C THR A 208 -1.76 -12.37 0.88
N PHE A 209 -1.90 -11.66 2.00
CA PHE A 209 -1.83 -10.20 2.03
C PHE A 209 -0.70 -9.77 2.95
N PHE A 210 0.34 -9.20 2.36
CA PHE A 210 1.53 -8.69 3.03
C PHE A 210 2.23 -7.69 2.12
N THR A 211 3.10 -6.87 2.68
CA THR A 211 3.99 -5.97 1.93
C THR A 211 5.43 -6.37 2.16
N THR A 212 6.27 -6.18 1.14
CA THR A 212 7.73 -6.35 1.25
C THR A 212 8.42 -5.01 1.45
N LYS A 213 7.65 -3.93 1.58
CA LYS A 213 8.15 -2.56 1.62
C LYS A 213 8.18 -1.98 3.03
N ARG A 214 9.14 -1.10 3.24
CA ARG A 214 9.22 -0.19 4.39
C ARG A 214 9.47 1.24 3.90
N LEU A 215 8.90 2.22 4.57
CA LEU A 215 9.08 3.63 4.26
C LEU A 215 10.42 4.11 4.82
N THR A 216 11.31 4.63 3.96
CA THR A 216 12.65 5.07 4.35
C THR A 216 12.82 6.58 4.30
N SER A 217 12.01 7.28 3.49
CA SER A 217 12.07 8.74 3.43
C SER A 217 10.72 9.36 3.05
N ILE A 218 10.45 10.56 3.58
CA ILE A 218 9.36 11.44 3.16
C ILE A 218 9.98 12.75 2.70
N SER A 219 9.74 13.15 1.45
CA SER A 219 10.20 14.44 0.92
C SER A 219 9.02 15.35 0.65
N THR A 220 9.12 16.62 1.05
CA THR A 220 8.14 17.66 0.73
C THR A 220 8.71 18.57 -0.33
N ARG A 221 7.90 18.87 -1.35
CA ARG A 221 8.27 19.70 -2.49
C ARG A 221 7.24 20.80 -2.69
N ILE A 222 7.70 21.93 -3.21
CA ILE A 222 6.86 23.01 -3.70
C ILE A 222 7.25 23.33 -5.14
N GLN A 223 6.27 23.72 -5.95
CA GLN A 223 6.52 24.23 -7.27
C GLN A 223 7.05 25.67 -7.19
N VAL A 224 8.16 25.92 -7.88
CA VAL A 224 8.71 27.27 -8.11
C VAL A 224 8.94 27.46 -9.61
N ASP A 225 9.31 28.67 -10.04
CA ASP A 225 9.43 29.04 -11.47
C ASP A 225 10.31 28.06 -12.30
N ASN A 226 11.34 27.47 -11.67
CA ASN A 226 12.28 26.57 -12.33
C ASN A 226 11.97 25.06 -12.09
N GLY A 227 10.76 24.72 -11.64
CA GLY A 227 10.34 23.34 -11.38
C GLY A 227 10.17 23.01 -9.89
N PRO A 228 9.87 21.74 -9.55
CA PRO A 228 9.65 21.34 -8.17
C PRO A 228 10.94 21.40 -7.35
N ARG A 229 10.87 22.03 -6.19
CA ARG A 229 11.97 22.20 -5.24
C ARG A 229 11.68 21.45 -3.96
N THR A 230 12.59 20.59 -3.52
CA THR A 230 12.53 19.97 -2.19
C THR A 230 12.74 21.03 -1.11
N VAL A 231 11.82 21.06 -0.14
CA VAL A 231 11.87 21.97 1.02
C VAL A 231 12.41 21.24 2.25
N ASP A 232 11.91 20.03 2.48
CA ASP A 232 12.22 19.25 3.67
C ASP A 232 12.23 17.75 3.34
N THR A 233 13.11 17.02 4.01
CA THR A 233 13.20 15.57 3.90
C THR A 233 13.22 14.97 5.31
N TYR A 234 12.44 13.92 5.54
CA TYR A 234 12.44 13.14 6.77
C TYR A 234 12.98 11.76 6.45
N ASN A 235 14.15 11.43 6.99
CA ASN A 235 14.77 10.10 6.86
C ASN A 235 14.35 9.22 8.03
N LEU A 236 13.85 8.02 7.72
CA LEU A 236 13.39 7.05 8.71
C LEU A 236 14.44 5.94 8.81
N THR A 237 15.10 5.84 9.95
CA THR A 237 16.03 4.74 10.24
C THR A 237 15.28 3.62 10.91
N GLN A 238 15.44 2.40 10.41
CA GLN A 238 14.71 1.23 10.88
C GLN A 238 15.62 0.01 10.91
N GLU A 239 15.48 -0.78 11.96
CA GLU A 239 16.14 -2.05 12.15
C GLU A 239 15.13 -3.20 12.04
N LEU A 240 15.54 -4.32 11.43
CA LEU A 240 14.87 -5.60 11.61
C LEU A 240 15.45 -6.24 12.87
N ALA A 241 14.93 -5.87 14.03
CA ALA A 241 15.52 -6.22 15.32
C ALA A 241 15.31 -7.70 15.67
N ASP A 242 16.36 -8.33 16.18
CA ASP A 242 16.28 -9.67 16.76
C ASP A 242 15.56 -9.59 18.12
N PRO A 243 14.41 -10.27 18.29
CA PRO A 243 13.69 -10.30 19.57
C PRO A 243 14.43 -11.05 20.68
N GLY A 244 15.46 -11.84 20.36
CA GLY A 244 16.30 -12.57 21.33
C GLY A 244 15.63 -13.82 21.93
N ASP A 245 14.47 -14.22 21.42
CA ASP A 245 13.69 -15.38 21.88
C ASP A 245 13.61 -16.50 20.82
N GLY A 246 14.40 -16.40 19.75
CA GLY A 246 14.42 -17.32 18.62
C GLY A 246 13.27 -17.14 17.63
N THR A 247 12.40 -16.15 17.82
CA THR A 247 11.36 -15.80 16.85
C THR A 247 11.92 -14.91 15.73
N LYS A 248 11.12 -14.68 14.68
CA LYS A 248 11.57 -13.91 13.51
C LYS A 248 11.84 -12.44 13.88
N HIS A 249 12.84 -11.85 13.22
CA HIS A 249 13.17 -10.43 13.41
C HIS A 249 11.97 -9.55 13.06
N LEU A 250 11.92 -8.35 13.64
CA LEU A 250 10.77 -7.46 13.52
C LEU A 250 11.23 -6.07 13.12
N LEU A 251 10.54 -5.46 12.16
CA LEU A 251 10.83 -4.09 11.80
C LEU A 251 10.44 -3.14 12.95
N GLN A 252 11.41 -2.36 13.42
CA GLN A 252 11.23 -1.26 14.36
C GLN A 252 11.73 0.05 13.72
N LEU A 253 11.16 1.18 14.14
CA LEU A 253 11.59 2.51 13.73
C LEU A 253 12.52 3.07 14.79
N ASP A 254 13.80 3.20 14.48
CA ASP A 254 14.82 3.66 15.43
C ASP A 254 14.88 5.18 15.49
N SER A 255 14.70 5.86 14.35
CA SER A 255 14.73 7.31 14.33
C SER A 255 14.01 7.96 13.16
N VAL A 256 13.67 9.23 13.35
CA VAL A 256 13.25 10.15 12.29
C VAL A 256 14.18 11.36 12.31
N GLN A 257 14.92 11.57 11.23
CA GLN A 257 15.80 12.73 11.06
C GLN A 257 15.20 13.70 10.05
N ARG A 258 15.05 14.95 10.44
CA ARG A 258 14.68 16.05 9.53
C ARG A 258 15.93 16.60 8.87
N VAL A 259 15.89 16.77 7.55
CA VAL A 259 16.97 17.30 6.70
C VAL A 259 16.38 18.40 5.81
N PRO A 260 16.31 19.65 6.29
CA PRO A 260 15.79 20.75 5.50
C PRO A 260 16.81 21.20 4.46
N SER A 261 16.33 21.66 3.31
CA SER A 261 17.17 22.25 2.27
C SER A 261 16.57 23.55 1.73
N ASN A 262 15.26 23.61 1.50
CA ASN A 262 14.60 24.73 0.83
C ASN A 262 15.31 25.13 -0.49
N GLY A 263 15.81 24.13 -1.23
CA GLY A 263 16.66 24.29 -2.43
C GLY A 263 18.05 24.87 -2.19
N GLN A 264 18.50 24.99 -0.94
CA GLN A 264 19.88 25.27 -0.56
C GLN A 264 20.60 23.95 -0.24
N ALA A 265 21.86 24.04 0.21
CA ALA A 265 22.56 22.88 0.76
C ALA A 265 21.76 22.27 1.93
N GLU A 266 21.68 20.94 1.96
CA GLU A 266 20.98 20.19 3.01
C GLU A 266 21.65 20.39 4.38
N LEU A 267 20.85 20.70 5.41
CA LEU A 267 21.29 20.71 6.81
C LEU A 267 21.20 19.30 7.39
N LYS A 268 22.31 18.54 7.31
CA LYS A 268 22.37 17.12 7.68
C LYS A 268 22.68 16.86 9.17
N ASP A 269 23.05 17.91 9.89
CA ASP A 269 23.51 17.88 11.27
C ASP A 269 22.38 18.10 12.29
N LEU A 270 21.13 18.28 11.84
CA LEU A 270 20.00 18.30 12.75
C LEU A 270 19.88 16.96 13.48
N PRO A 271 19.74 16.98 14.81
CA PRO A 271 19.67 15.77 15.59
C PRO A 271 18.40 14.98 15.27
N PRO A 272 18.47 13.64 15.13
CA PRO A 272 17.30 12.82 14.91
C PRO A 272 16.47 12.65 16.19
N VAL A 273 15.14 12.56 16.04
CA VAL A 273 14.29 12.00 17.09
C VAL A 273 14.52 10.50 17.13
N GLN A 274 15.05 9.97 18.22
CA GLN A 274 15.36 8.55 18.38
C GLN A 274 14.37 7.87 19.31
N PHE A 275 14.04 6.62 18.99
CA PHE A 275 13.19 5.76 19.78
C PHE A 275 14.04 4.66 20.42
N GLN A 276 13.97 4.57 21.74
CA GLN A 276 14.64 3.52 22.50
C GLN A 276 13.64 2.43 22.85
N TYR A 277 14.04 1.17 22.67
CA TYR A 277 13.16 0.03 22.86
C TYR A 277 13.64 -0.91 23.97
N LYS A 278 12.66 -1.54 24.62
CA LYS A 278 12.87 -2.72 25.46
C LYS A 278 11.98 -3.85 24.97
N MET A 279 12.59 -4.99 24.65
CA MET A 279 11.84 -6.19 24.30
C MET A 279 11.04 -6.67 25.53
N ARG A 280 9.74 -6.89 25.33
CA ARG A 280 8.84 -7.43 26.37
C ARG A 280 7.99 -8.57 25.81
N ALA A 281 7.66 -9.53 26.66
CA ALA A 281 6.77 -10.62 26.29
C ALA A 281 5.40 -10.09 25.85
N ASN A 282 4.91 -10.62 24.73
CA ASN A 282 3.62 -10.29 24.12
C ASN A 282 2.66 -11.49 24.14
N ARG A 283 2.96 -12.49 24.96
CA ARG A 283 2.05 -13.60 25.29
C ARG A 283 1.76 -13.54 26.78
N ILE A 284 0.54 -13.92 27.15
CA ILE A 284 0.21 -14.20 28.54
C ILE A 284 0.93 -15.50 28.89
N ASP A 285 1.58 -15.54 30.05
CA ASP A 285 2.17 -16.77 30.58
C ASP A 285 1.05 -17.80 30.79
N GLY A 286 1.01 -18.82 29.93
CA GLY A 286 0.03 -19.90 29.98
C GLY A 286 0.41 -21.02 30.95
N LEU A 287 -0.54 -21.90 31.24
CA LEU A 287 -0.34 -23.11 32.05
C LEU A 287 0.45 -24.19 31.29
N VAL A 288 1.08 -25.10 32.05
CA VAL A 288 2.15 -26.03 31.66
C VAL A 288 1.82 -26.92 30.43
N PRO A 289 2.72 -27.00 29.41
CA PRO A 289 3.99 -26.27 29.31
C PRO A 289 3.79 -24.81 28.88
N ALA A 290 4.63 -23.92 29.41
CA ALA A 290 4.61 -22.52 29.03
C ALA A 290 4.79 -22.38 27.51
N SER A 291 3.95 -21.55 26.89
CA SER A 291 4.15 -21.18 25.49
C SER A 291 5.50 -20.51 25.32
N PRO A 292 6.25 -20.76 24.22
CA PRO A 292 7.47 -20.02 23.93
C PRO A 292 7.23 -18.52 24.03
N GLN A 293 8.20 -17.80 24.58
CA GLN A 293 8.15 -16.35 24.66
C GLN A 293 7.96 -15.76 23.26
N PHE A 294 7.29 -14.62 23.21
CA PHE A 294 7.06 -13.87 21.99
C PHE A 294 7.33 -12.41 22.27
N MET A 295 8.59 -12.05 22.18
CA MET A 295 9.13 -10.77 22.56
C MET A 295 8.83 -9.75 21.46
N ARG A 296 8.33 -8.58 21.87
CA ARG A 296 8.04 -7.47 20.98
C ARG A 296 8.70 -6.19 21.51
N PRO A 297 9.20 -5.33 20.62
CA PRO A 297 9.76 -4.05 21.04
C PRO A 297 8.67 -3.18 21.68
N ARG A 298 9.02 -2.51 22.77
CA ARG A 298 8.20 -1.48 23.44
C ARG A 298 9.02 -0.23 23.55
N ILE A 299 8.49 0.88 23.04
CA ILE A 299 9.11 2.19 23.23
C ILE A 299 9.24 2.43 24.74
N GLN A 300 10.46 2.67 25.19
CA GLN A 300 10.79 2.97 26.57
C GLN A 300 11.27 4.42 26.72
N GLY A 301 11.79 5.02 25.65
CA GLY A 301 12.26 6.40 25.66
C GLY A 301 12.21 7.04 24.28
N ILE A 302 12.14 8.36 24.26
CA ILE A 302 12.26 9.20 23.07
C ILE A 302 13.32 10.25 23.39
N THR A 303 14.33 10.40 22.53
CA THR A 303 15.42 11.37 22.71
C THR A 303 15.62 12.21 21.45
N THR A 304 16.23 13.39 21.60
CA THR A 304 16.62 14.29 20.51
C THR A 304 18.07 14.66 20.67
#